data_AF-A0A0G1R8D2-F1
#
_entry.id   AF-A0A0G1R8D2-F1
#
_cell.length_a   1.000
_cell.length_b   1.000
_cell.length_c   1.000
_cell.angle_alpha   90.00
_cell.angle_beta   90.00
_cell.angle_gamma   90.00
#
_symmetry.space_group_name_H-M   'P 1'
#
loop_
_entity.id
_entity.type
_entity.pdbx_description
1 polymer ?
#
loop_
_entity_poly.entity_id
_entity_poly.type
_entity_poly.pdbx_seq_one_letter_code
_entity_poly.pdbx_strand_id
1 'polypeptide(L)'
;MKNPKINFAIDKKKDTSFLGLLLRNKKQQKRELGWALSRHKALLKKLNELKENSPRSSRIIRVYLDDFYAKNKDLMNRRLVQVRSAWETKRQKKFYQLVKKLFKDSVFPKGKYTAYLTAWNLYPRFLEDKTFFIPWSRVDTDFIHVVIAHEMLHFKFFDFFKKRYSSFHDPEHSFFVWHVSEIFNGVVQNSKPWLKVFKKRVKLYPEHAAIVRSVSRWQAIQKSIDAESFTSKIITTVRRRKGFKLE
;
A
#
# COMPACT_ATOMS: atom_id res chain seq x y z
N MET A 1 0.72 -25.05 -6.20
CA MET A 1 1.73 -23.97 -6.10
C MET A 1 1.74 -23.41 -4.67
N LYS A 2 2.92 -23.08 -4.13
CA LYS A 2 3.11 -22.58 -2.76
C LYS A 2 2.83 -21.08 -2.72
N ASN A 3 2.12 -20.61 -1.69
CA ASN A 3 1.91 -19.17 -1.48
C ASN A 3 3.25 -18.43 -1.35
N PRO A 4 3.35 -17.16 -1.79
CA PRO A 4 4.62 -16.44 -1.78
C PRO A 4 5.15 -16.25 -0.35
N LYS A 5 6.47 -16.25 -0.22
CA LYS A 5 7.15 -15.79 1.00
C LYS A 5 7.55 -14.33 0.80
N ILE A 6 7.41 -13.54 1.87
CA ILE A 6 7.82 -12.13 1.87
C ILE A 6 9.24 -12.07 2.42
N ASN A 7 10.16 -11.48 1.66
CA ASN A 7 11.45 -11.07 2.17
C ASN A 7 11.28 -9.77 2.96
N PHE A 8 11.82 -9.69 4.17
CA PHE A 8 11.79 -8.49 4.99
C PHE A 8 13.19 -7.89 4.99
N ALA A 9 13.31 -6.62 4.62
CA ALA A 9 14.59 -5.96 4.48
C ALA A 9 14.56 -4.50 4.97
N ILE A 10 15.75 -3.91 5.11
CA ILE A 10 15.97 -2.50 5.34
C ILE A 10 16.85 -2.01 4.19
N ASP A 11 16.45 -0.97 3.48
CA ASP A 11 17.20 -0.44 2.35
C ASP A 11 17.11 1.10 2.26
N LYS A 12 18.16 1.75 2.77
CA LYS A 12 18.34 3.20 2.70
C LYS A 12 18.37 3.73 1.27
N LYS A 13 18.89 2.97 0.30
CA LYS A 13 18.95 3.42 -1.10
C LYS A 13 17.55 3.47 -1.70
N LYS A 14 16.68 2.51 -1.36
CA LYS A 14 15.25 2.53 -1.74
C LYS A 14 14.54 3.74 -1.15
N ASP A 15 14.75 4.04 0.13
CA ASP A 15 14.17 5.24 0.77
C ASP A 15 14.65 6.55 0.14
N THR A 16 15.95 6.65 -0.14
CA THR A 16 16.55 7.81 -0.82
C THR A 16 15.93 7.99 -2.21
N SER A 17 15.85 6.90 -2.98
CA SER A 17 15.34 6.93 -4.35
C SER A 17 13.86 7.30 -4.39
N PHE A 18 13.06 6.75 -3.48
CA PHE A 18 11.64 7.06 -3.39
C PHE A 18 11.36 8.53 -3.10
N LEU A 19 12.03 9.11 -2.09
CA LEU A 19 11.84 10.53 -1.80
C LEU A 19 12.35 11.42 -2.94
N GLY A 20 13.43 11.01 -3.61
CA GLY A 20 13.92 11.66 -4.83
C GLY A 20 12.91 11.64 -5.98
N LEU A 21 12.13 10.56 -6.14
CA LEU A 21 11.04 10.48 -7.11
C LEU A 21 9.87 11.39 -6.74
N LEU A 22 9.46 11.40 -5.47
CA LEU A 22 8.39 12.28 -4.98
C LEU A 22 8.69 13.75 -5.25
N LEU A 23 9.96 14.16 -5.07
CA LEU A 23 10.37 15.54 -5.33
C LEU A 23 10.37 15.93 -6.81
N ARG A 24 10.34 14.98 -7.75
CA ARG A 24 10.35 15.27 -9.20
C ARG A 24 8.95 15.43 -9.80
N ASN A 25 7.90 14.92 -9.15
CA ASN A 25 6.56 14.87 -9.70
C ASN A 25 5.63 15.98 -9.16
N LYS A 26 5.48 17.07 -9.92
CA LYS A 26 4.78 18.31 -9.53
C LYS A 26 3.30 18.15 -9.10
N LYS A 27 2.54 17.22 -9.70
CA LYS A 27 1.10 17.06 -9.43
C LYS A 27 0.79 16.26 -8.15
N GLN A 28 1.59 15.23 -7.85
CA GLN A 28 1.46 14.42 -6.63
C GLN A 28 2.24 14.97 -5.42
N GLN A 29 3.14 15.93 -5.67
CA GLN A 29 4.18 16.39 -4.76
C GLN A 29 3.66 16.82 -3.38
N LYS A 30 2.75 17.79 -3.30
CA LYS A 30 2.53 18.51 -2.04
C LYS A 30 1.86 17.67 -0.97
N ARG A 31 0.85 16.87 -1.35
CA ARG A 31 0.09 16.01 -0.44
C ARG A 31 0.93 14.81 0.01
N GLU A 32 1.52 14.09 -0.93
CA GLU A 32 2.27 12.87 -0.64
C GLU A 32 3.58 13.16 0.09
N LEU A 33 4.29 14.23 -0.28
CA LEU A 33 5.48 14.68 0.45
C LEU A 33 5.14 15.08 1.89
N GLY A 34 4.04 15.82 2.08
CA GLY A 34 3.53 16.18 3.40
C GLY A 34 3.23 14.96 4.28
N TRP A 35 2.64 13.91 3.70
CA TRP A 35 2.41 12.65 4.41
C TRP A 35 3.68 11.88 4.69
N ALA A 36 4.55 11.70 3.69
CA ALA A 36 5.82 10.98 3.82
C ALA A 36 6.72 11.60 4.91
N LEU A 37 6.74 12.92 4.99
CA LEU A 37 7.57 13.70 5.92
C LEU A 37 6.82 14.22 7.14
N SER A 38 5.61 13.73 7.43
CA SER A 38 4.80 14.25 8.54
C SER A 38 5.45 14.08 9.91
N ARG A 39 6.38 13.13 10.04
CA ARG A 39 7.20 12.89 11.25
C ARG A 39 8.58 13.57 11.19
N HIS A 40 8.89 14.22 10.07
CA HIS A 40 10.20 14.76 9.73
C HIS A 40 10.09 16.26 9.43
N LYS A 41 9.40 17.00 10.31
CA LYS A 41 9.02 18.41 10.10
C LYS A 41 10.21 19.32 9.73
N ALA A 42 11.36 19.11 10.37
CA ALA A 42 12.58 19.87 10.08
C ALA A 42 13.12 19.60 8.67
N LEU A 43 13.07 18.35 8.21
CA LEU A 43 13.44 18.00 6.83
C LEU A 43 12.45 18.59 5.83
N LEU A 44 11.15 18.49 6.11
CA LEU A 44 10.10 19.07 5.26
C LEU A 44 10.29 20.58 5.10
N LYS A 45 10.54 21.31 6.20
CA LYS A 45 10.83 22.75 6.16
C LYS A 45 12.02 23.05 5.26
N LYS A 46 13.15 22.37 5.47
CA LYS A 46 14.37 22.53 4.66
C LYS A 46 14.15 22.25 3.18
N LEU A 47 13.32 21.25 2.84
CA LEU A 47 13.05 20.90 1.45
C LEU A 47 12.10 21.92 0.78
N ASN A 48 11.14 22.48 1.51
CA ASN A 48 10.24 23.52 0.99
C ASN A 48 10.94 24.86 0.74
N GLU A 49 12.06 25.13 1.41
CA GLU A 49 12.89 26.35 1.22
C GLU A 49 13.78 26.26 -0.03
N LEU A 50 13.87 25.09 -0.67
CA LEU A 50 14.69 24.89 -1.87
C LEU A 50 13.86 25.08 -3.14
N LYS A 51 14.51 25.57 -4.19
CA LYS A 51 13.96 25.42 -5.56
C LYS A 51 13.79 23.92 -5.86
N GLU A 52 12.64 23.56 -6.43
CA GLU A 52 12.30 22.19 -6.81
C GLU A 52 13.44 21.54 -7.61
N ASN A 53 13.71 20.25 -7.35
CA ASN A 53 14.68 19.44 -8.10
C ASN A 53 16.16 19.90 -8.08
N SER A 54 16.58 20.69 -7.09
CA SER A 54 18.00 21.03 -6.96
C SER A 54 18.86 19.81 -6.57
N PRO A 55 20.10 19.67 -7.09
CA PRO A 55 21.07 18.68 -6.59
C PRO A 55 21.30 18.77 -5.07
N ARG A 56 21.06 19.96 -4.50
CA ARG A 56 21.10 20.24 -3.06
C ARG A 56 20.03 19.45 -2.29
N SER A 57 18.84 19.25 -2.85
CA SER A 57 17.76 18.46 -2.22
C SER A 57 18.18 16.99 -2.04
N SER A 58 18.78 16.38 -3.06
CA SER A 58 19.28 15.00 -2.98
C SER A 58 20.38 14.85 -1.93
N ARG A 59 21.29 15.83 -1.83
CA ARG A 59 22.34 15.83 -0.79
C ARG A 59 21.74 15.92 0.61
N ILE A 60 20.76 16.80 0.82
CA ILE A 60 20.09 16.97 2.12
C ILE A 60 19.37 15.68 2.55
N ILE A 61 18.65 15.03 1.63
CA ILE A 61 17.97 13.75 1.91
C ILE A 61 18.99 12.67 2.29
N ARG A 62 20.08 12.54 1.54
CA ARG A 62 21.10 11.53 1.80
C ARG A 62 21.72 11.71 3.18
N VAL A 63 22.17 12.92 3.51
CA VAL A 63 22.76 13.23 4.82
C VAL A 63 21.76 12.96 5.95
N TYR A 64 20.50 13.36 5.77
CA TYR A 64 19.45 13.09 6.75
C TYR A 64 19.24 11.58 6.97
N LEU A 65 19.16 10.81 5.89
CA LEU A 65 18.97 9.37 5.97
C LEU A 65 20.20 8.65 6.52
N ASP A 66 21.42 9.10 6.22
CA ASP A 66 22.64 8.54 6.79
C ASP A 66 22.61 8.62 8.31
N ASP A 67 22.31 9.80 8.85
CA ASP A 67 22.15 10.03 10.29
C ASP A 67 20.99 9.22 10.89
N PHE A 68 19.83 9.25 10.25
CA PHE A 68 18.64 8.51 10.69
C PHE A 68 18.92 7.00 10.80
N TYR A 69 19.52 6.41 9.76
CA TYR A 69 19.79 4.97 9.73
C TYR A 69 20.91 4.57 10.69
N ALA A 70 21.95 5.40 10.83
CA ALA A 70 23.00 5.16 11.82
C ALA A 70 22.42 5.13 13.24
N LYS A 71 21.58 6.10 13.59
CA LYS A 71 20.95 6.20 14.92
C LYS A 71 19.96 5.09 15.23
N ASN A 72 19.25 4.57 14.22
CA ASN A 72 18.13 3.64 14.43
C ASN A 72 18.42 2.20 14.02
N LYS A 73 19.64 1.88 13.56
CA LYS A 73 20.01 0.57 12.97
C LYS A 73 19.54 -0.62 13.80
N ASP A 74 19.92 -0.66 15.07
CA ASP A 74 19.62 -1.82 15.94
C ASP A 74 18.13 -1.95 16.25
N LEU A 75 17.45 -0.81 16.46
CA LEU A 75 16.01 -0.80 16.67
C LEU A 75 15.25 -1.28 15.43
N MET A 76 15.65 -0.83 14.25
CA MET A 76 15.05 -1.27 12.99
C MET A 76 15.29 -2.77 12.74
N ASN A 77 16.50 -3.27 13.02
CA ASN A 77 16.81 -4.70 12.91
C ASN A 77 15.95 -5.56 13.85
N ARG A 78 15.86 -5.18 15.13
CA ARG A 78 14.98 -5.86 16.10
C ARG A 78 13.53 -5.84 15.63
N ARG A 79 13.07 -4.69 15.13
CA ARG A 79 11.71 -4.55 14.60
C ARG A 79 11.46 -5.44 13.39
N LEU A 80 12.43 -5.55 12.48
CA LEU A 80 12.32 -6.39 11.28
C LEU A 80 12.08 -7.86 11.67
N VAL A 81 12.84 -8.37 12.63
CA VAL A 81 12.69 -9.74 13.16
C VAL A 81 11.32 -9.94 13.78
N GLN A 82 10.88 -9.01 14.64
CA GLN A 82 9.56 -9.08 15.28
C GLN A 82 8.41 -9.10 14.26
N VAL A 83 8.47 -8.22 13.28
CA VAL A 83 7.45 -8.09 12.24
C VAL A 83 7.40 -9.33 11.37
N ARG A 84 8.57 -9.83 10.95
CA ARG A 84 8.68 -11.08 10.19
C ARG A 84 8.06 -12.25 10.95
N SER A 85 8.50 -12.46 12.19
CA SER A 85 8.03 -13.56 13.04
C SER A 85 6.52 -13.47 13.25
N ALA A 86 5.98 -12.30 13.61
CA ALA A 86 4.55 -12.14 13.83
C ALA A 86 3.72 -12.33 12.55
N TRP A 87 4.24 -11.93 11.38
CA TRP A 87 3.59 -12.20 10.10
C TRP A 87 3.56 -13.71 9.81
N GLU A 88 4.73 -14.35 9.79
CA GLU A 88 4.90 -15.75 9.41
C GLU A 88 4.12 -16.69 10.34
N THR A 89 4.18 -16.46 11.66
CA THR A 89 3.60 -17.37 12.66
C THR A 89 2.10 -17.15 12.90
N LYS A 90 1.62 -15.88 12.87
CA LYS A 90 0.24 -15.56 13.34
C LYS A 90 -0.73 -15.21 12.22
N ARG A 91 -0.26 -14.70 11.08
CA ARG A 91 -1.11 -14.01 10.10
C ARG A 91 -1.05 -14.58 8.69
N GLN A 92 0.13 -15.00 8.23
CA GLN A 92 0.37 -15.39 6.85
C GLN A 92 -0.61 -16.46 6.35
N LYS A 93 -0.78 -17.56 7.09
CA LYS A 93 -1.72 -18.63 6.72
C LYS A 93 -3.16 -18.13 6.60
N LYS A 94 -3.61 -17.34 7.58
CA LYS A 94 -4.97 -16.77 7.63
C LYS A 94 -5.20 -15.77 6.50
N PHE A 95 -4.21 -14.94 6.18
CA PHE A 95 -4.23 -14.05 5.03
C PHE A 95 -4.46 -14.82 3.73
N TYR A 96 -3.67 -15.86 3.47
CA TYR A 96 -3.83 -16.64 2.23
C TYR A 96 -5.16 -17.39 2.16
N GLN A 97 -5.73 -17.82 3.29
CA GLN A 97 -7.08 -18.38 3.32
C GLN A 97 -8.14 -17.34 2.94
N LEU A 98 -8.03 -16.11 3.46
CA LEU A 98 -8.94 -15.01 3.10
C LEU A 98 -8.85 -14.67 1.61
N VAL A 99 -7.63 -14.57 1.08
CA VAL A 99 -7.41 -14.28 -0.34
C VAL A 99 -7.94 -15.41 -1.23
N LYS A 100 -7.67 -16.68 -0.89
CA LYS A 100 -8.18 -17.83 -1.63
C LYS A 100 -9.71 -17.85 -1.68
N LYS A 101 -10.38 -17.51 -0.57
CA LYS A 101 -11.84 -17.42 -0.53
C LYS A 101 -12.36 -16.33 -1.46
N LEU A 102 -11.65 -15.20 -1.56
CA LEU A 102 -12.08 -14.04 -2.34
C LEU A 102 -11.88 -14.26 -3.86
N PHE A 103 -10.71 -14.74 -4.27
CA PHE A 103 -10.37 -14.87 -5.70
C PHE A 103 -10.69 -16.25 -6.28
N LYS A 104 -11.15 -17.22 -5.46
CA LYS A 104 -11.40 -18.63 -5.80
C LYS A 104 -10.18 -19.41 -6.31
N ASP A 105 -9.08 -18.73 -6.62
CA ASP A 105 -7.77 -19.32 -6.91
C ASP A 105 -6.79 -19.07 -5.75
N SER A 106 -5.65 -19.76 -5.78
CA SER A 106 -4.57 -19.59 -4.79
C SER A 106 -3.26 -19.09 -5.39
N VAL A 107 -3.25 -18.81 -6.70
CA VAL A 107 -2.03 -18.51 -7.43
C VAL A 107 -1.76 -17.02 -7.38
N PHE A 108 -0.73 -16.62 -6.63
CA PHE A 108 -0.20 -15.26 -6.69
C PHE A 108 0.70 -15.08 -7.93
N PRO A 109 0.82 -13.86 -8.46
CA PRO A 109 1.75 -13.59 -9.55
C PRO A 109 3.19 -13.91 -9.13
N LYS A 110 3.96 -14.54 -10.03
CA LYS A 110 5.35 -14.95 -9.73
C LYS A 110 6.25 -13.74 -9.47
N GLY A 111 7.12 -13.84 -8.47
CA GLY A 111 8.22 -12.90 -8.25
C GLY A 111 8.67 -12.81 -6.79
N LYS A 112 9.61 -11.91 -6.52
CA LYS A 112 10.26 -11.76 -5.21
C LYS A 112 9.60 -10.66 -4.39
N TYR A 113 8.59 -11.04 -3.61
CA TYR A 113 7.90 -10.13 -2.71
C TYR A 113 8.84 -9.63 -1.61
N THR A 114 9.07 -8.31 -1.54
CA THR A 114 9.94 -7.72 -0.52
C THR A 114 9.27 -6.54 0.18
N ALA A 115 9.20 -6.61 1.51
CA ALA A 115 8.74 -5.54 2.37
C ALA A 115 9.94 -4.80 2.97
N TYR A 116 10.06 -3.51 2.69
CA TYR A 116 11.12 -2.66 3.25
C TYR A 116 10.62 -1.85 4.43
N LEU A 117 11.28 -1.94 5.59
CA LEU A 117 11.06 -0.95 6.64
C LEU A 117 11.56 0.40 6.14
N THR A 118 10.66 1.37 6.08
CA THR A 118 10.96 2.72 5.59
C THR A 118 11.05 3.70 6.75
N ALA A 119 11.94 4.69 6.63
CA ALA A 119 11.98 5.87 7.49
C ALA A 119 10.75 6.77 7.31
N TRP A 120 10.05 6.66 6.18
CA TRP A 120 8.96 7.55 5.77
C TRP A 120 7.61 7.13 6.35
N ASN A 121 6.68 8.09 6.41
CA ASN A 121 5.30 7.86 6.83
C ASN A 121 4.35 7.68 5.63
N LEU A 122 4.86 7.10 4.54
CA LEU A 122 4.14 6.74 3.32
C LEU A 122 4.62 5.36 2.86
N TYR A 123 3.70 4.52 2.39
CA TYR A 123 3.94 3.09 2.20
C TYR A 123 3.62 2.64 0.76
N PRO A 124 4.32 3.16 -0.26
CA PRO A 124 4.08 2.80 -1.66
C PRO A 124 4.35 1.31 -1.93
N ARG A 125 3.75 0.83 -3.02
CA ARG A 125 4.06 -0.45 -3.68
C ARG A 125 4.60 -0.22 -5.08
N PHE A 126 5.36 -1.18 -5.57
CA PHE A 126 5.94 -1.21 -6.90
C PHE A 126 5.58 -2.56 -7.54
N LEU A 127 4.74 -2.54 -8.58
CA LEU A 127 4.10 -3.74 -9.13
C LEU A 127 5.08 -4.62 -9.90
N GLU A 128 6.07 -4.00 -10.54
CA GLU A 128 7.06 -4.63 -11.41
C GLU A 128 7.96 -5.57 -10.62
N ASP A 129 8.57 -5.06 -9.54
CA ASP A 129 9.52 -5.78 -8.70
C ASP A 129 8.88 -6.44 -7.46
N LYS A 130 7.58 -6.22 -7.25
CA LYS A 130 6.79 -6.74 -6.10
C LYS A 130 7.33 -6.28 -4.76
N THR A 131 7.85 -5.05 -4.73
CA THR A 131 8.34 -4.43 -3.50
C THR A 131 7.33 -3.45 -2.93
N PHE A 132 7.37 -3.25 -1.62
CA PHE A 132 6.55 -2.26 -0.95
C PHE A 132 7.17 -1.83 0.37
N PHE A 133 6.73 -0.69 0.88
CA PHE A 133 7.21 -0.11 2.13
C PHE A 133 6.30 -0.44 3.31
N ILE A 134 6.89 -0.55 4.50
CA ILE A 134 6.19 -0.80 5.75
C ILE A 134 6.75 0.10 6.87
N PRO A 135 5.92 0.55 7.83
CA PRO A 135 6.36 1.46 8.88
C PRO A 135 7.43 0.86 9.80
N TRP A 136 8.51 1.59 10.06
CA TRP A 136 9.50 1.20 11.07
C TRP A 136 9.03 1.46 12.52
N SER A 137 8.49 2.64 12.84
CA SER A 137 8.23 3.09 14.23
C SER A 137 6.77 3.44 14.54
N ARG A 138 5.81 2.60 14.16
CA ARG A 138 4.45 2.77 14.70
C ARG A 138 4.30 2.01 16.01
N VAL A 139 3.87 2.75 17.05
CA VAL A 139 3.55 2.24 18.40
C VAL A 139 2.55 1.08 18.30
N ASP A 140 1.62 1.18 17.35
CA ASP A 140 0.68 0.13 17.03
C ASP A 140 1.33 -0.98 16.19
N THR A 141 1.68 -2.08 16.84
CA THR A 141 2.31 -3.25 16.21
C THR A 141 1.37 -4.03 15.30
N ASP A 142 0.04 -3.91 15.47
CA ASP A 142 -0.91 -4.57 14.60
C ASP A 142 -1.03 -3.85 13.24
N PHE A 143 -0.86 -2.53 13.25
CA PHE A 143 -1.00 -1.70 12.04
C PHE A 143 -0.03 -2.10 10.92
N ILE A 144 1.22 -2.45 11.24
CA ILE A 144 2.19 -2.85 10.21
C ILE A 144 1.72 -4.09 9.43
N HIS A 145 1.03 -5.01 10.08
CA HIS A 145 0.51 -6.20 9.43
C HIS A 145 -0.73 -5.93 8.58
N VAL A 146 -1.49 -4.89 8.91
CA VAL A 146 -2.54 -4.38 8.01
C VAL A 146 -1.92 -3.85 6.73
N VAL A 147 -0.85 -3.07 6.83
CA VAL A 147 -0.11 -2.56 5.65
C VAL A 147 0.43 -3.71 4.81
N ILE A 148 1.10 -4.69 5.43
CA ILE A 148 1.59 -5.88 4.70
C ILE A 148 0.44 -6.59 3.97
N ALA A 149 -0.68 -6.82 4.64
CA ALA A 149 -1.85 -7.45 4.02
C ALA A 149 -2.46 -6.59 2.91
N HIS A 150 -2.37 -5.26 3.01
CA HIS A 150 -2.90 -4.31 2.03
C HIS A 150 -2.09 -4.37 0.74
N GLU A 151 -0.78 -4.24 0.84
CA GLU A 151 0.08 -4.28 -0.35
C GLU A 151 0.13 -5.67 -0.99
N MET A 152 0.10 -6.73 -0.17
CA MET A 152 -0.01 -8.10 -0.69
C MET A 152 -1.33 -8.34 -1.44
N LEU A 153 -2.44 -7.78 -0.94
CA LEU A 153 -3.72 -7.89 -1.61
C LEU A 153 -3.74 -7.14 -2.94
N HIS A 154 -3.08 -5.98 -3.02
CA HIS A 154 -2.90 -5.25 -4.28
C HIS A 154 -2.22 -6.10 -5.34
N PHE A 155 -1.10 -6.76 -5.05
CA PHE A 155 -0.44 -7.59 -6.07
C PHE A 155 -1.37 -8.67 -6.63
N LYS A 156 -2.20 -9.28 -5.77
CA LYS A 156 -3.18 -10.27 -6.23
C LYS A 156 -4.31 -9.60 -7.04
N PHE A 157 -4.80 -8.46 -6.57
CA PHE A 157 -5.84 -7.69 -7.25
C PHE A 157 -5.40 -7.27 -8.65
N PHE A 158 -4.22 -6.68 -8.83
CA PHE A 158 -3.75 -6.23 -10.15
C PHE A 158 -3.53 -7.40 -11.12
N ASP A 159 -3.01 -8.55 -10.66
CA ASP A 159 -2.90 -9.76 -11.48
C ASP A 159 -4.28 -10.27 -11.93
N PHE A 160 -5.24 -10.35 -11.01
CA PHE A 160 -6.63 -10.71 -11.32
C PHE A 160 -7.26 -9.71 -12.30
N PHE A 161 -7.13 -8.42 -12.01
CA PHE A 161 -7.76 -7.34 -12.76
C PHE A 161 -7.23 -7.30 -14.20
N LYS A 162 -5.91 -7.40 -14.37
CA LYS A 162 -5.27 -7.45 -15.69
C LYS A 162 -5.79 -8.63 -16.52
N LYS A 163 -5.98 -9.81 -15.92
CA LYS A 163 -6.48 -10.99 -16.65
C LYS A 163 -7.94 -10.86 -17.07
N ARG A 164 -8.78 -10.18 -16.27
CA ARG A 164 -10.23 -10.16 -16.45
C ARG A 164 -10.75 -8.92 -17.21
N TYR A 165 -10.07 -7.79 -17.09
CA TYR A 165 -10.54 -6.49 -17.57
C TYR A 165 -9.53 -5.85 -18.54
N SER A 166 -9.37 -6.45 -19.72
CA SER A 166 -8.42 -6.00 -20.76
C SER A 166 -8.65 -4.58 -21.26
N SER A 167 -9.88 -4.10 -21.22
CA SER A 167 -10.25 -2.72 -21.60
C SER A 167 -9.65 -1.63 -20.71
N PHE A 168 -8.99 -1.99 -19.61
CA PHE A 168 -8.33 -1.05 -18.70
C PHE A 168 -6.81 -1.20 -18.70
N HIS A 169 -6.23 -1.83 -19.72
CA HIS A 169 -4.77 -1.98 -19.83
C HIS A 169 -4.07 -0.71 -20.30
N ASP A 170 -4.82 0.21 -20.92
CA ASP A 170 -4.28 1.49 -21.35
C ASP A 170 -3.75 2.30 -20.15
N PRO A 171 -2.53 2.87 -20.23
CA PRO A 171 -1.98 3.76 -19.22
C PRO A 171 -2.92 4.89 -18.77
N GLU A 172 -3.79 5.40 -19.65
CA GLU A 172 -4.79 6.42 -19.33
C GLU A 172 -5.78 5.98 -18.24
N HIS A 173 -5.96 4.67 -18.08
CA HIS A 173 -6.83 4.10 -17.04
C HIS A 173 -6.10 3.84 -15.72
N SER A 174 -4.79 4.08 -15.61
CA SER A 174 -4.00 3.74 -14.43
C SER A 174 -4.56 4.34 -13.14
N PHE A 175 -4.99 5.60 -13.18
CA PHE A 175 -5.54 6.28 -12.01
C PHE A 175 -6.94 5.73 -11.62
N PHE A 176 -7.76 5.40 -12.62
CA PHE A 176 -9.03 4.70 -12.38
C PHE A 176 -8.81 3.35 -11.72
N VAL A 177 -7.91 2.53 -12.28
CA VAL A 177 -7.61 1.19 -11.76
C VAL A 177 -7.03 1.29 -10.36
N TRP A 178 -6.18 2.30 -10.10
CA TRP A 178 -5.70 2.60 -8.76
C TRP A 178 -6.85 2.85 -7.79
N HIS A 179 -7.80 3.74 -8.11
CA HIS A 179 -8.98 3.99 -7.28
C HIS A 179 -9.82 2.73 -7.02
N VAL A 180 -10.08 1.92 -8.04
CA VAL A 180 -10.80 0.64 -7.88
C VAL A 180 -10.04 -0.28 -6.92
N SER A 181 -8.71 -0.37 -7.04
CA SER A 181 -7.88 -1.20 -6.17
C SER A 181 -7.91 -0.75 -4.71
N GLU A 182 -7.83 0.55 -4.44
CA GLU A 182 -7.86 1.13 -3.09
C GLU A 182 -9.23 0.93 -2.44
N ILE A 183 -10.33 1.12 -3.19
CA ILE A 183 -11.69 0.86 -2.72
C ILE A 183 -11.89 -0.63 -2.43
N PHE A 184 -11.45 -1.51 -3.34
CA PHE A 184 -11.54 -2.95 -3.18
C PHE A 184 -10.87 -3.39 -1.88
N ASN A 185 -9.59 -3.03 -1.71
CA ASN A 185 -8.82 -3.36 -0.50
C ASN A 185 -9.44 -2.73 0.74
N GLY A 186 -9.84 -1.46 0.65
CA GLY A 186 -10.43 -0.71 1.75
C GLY A 186 -11.69 -1.37 2.32
N VAL A 187 -12.59 -1.85 1.46
CA VAL A 187 -13.80 -2.56 1.88
C VAL A 187 -13.45 -3.94 2.43
N VAL A 188 -12.64 -4.70 1.68
CA VAL A 188 -12.26 -6.07 2.02
C VAL A 188 -11.53 -6.15 3.37
N GLN A 189 -10.58 -5.26 3.61
CA GLN A 189 -9.81 -5.22 4.86
C GLN A 189 -10.60 -4.72 6.07
N ASN A 190 -11.72 -4.02 5.84
CA ASN A 190 -12.62 -3.56 6.89
C ASN A 190 -13.78 -4.53 7.14
N SER A 191 -13.83 -5.66 6.44
CA SER A 191 -14.81 -6.73 6.64
C SER A 191 -14.56 -7.53 7.92
N LYS A 192 -15.61 -8.15 8.48
CA LYS A 192 -15.53 -8.94 9.72
C LYS A 192 -14.45 -10.04 9.68
N PRO A 193 -14.32 -10.87 8.62
CA PRO A 193 -13.28 -11.90 8.56
C PRO A 193 -11.86 -11.33 8.63
N TRP A 194 -11.62 -10.18 8.00
CA TRP A 194 -10.32 -9.53 7.99
C TRP A 194 -9.98 -8.93 9.36
N LEU A 195 -10.95 -8.23 9.98
CA LEU A 195 -10.77 -7.65 11.30
C LEU A 195 -10.54 -8.71 12.38
N LYS A 196 -11.09 -9.92 12.25
CA LYS A 196 -10.79 -11.04 13.15
C LYS A 196 -9.32 -11.45 13.11
N VAL A 197 -8.64 -11.30 11.96
CA VAL A 197 -7.23 -11.66 11.79
C VAL A 197 -6.31 -10.49 12.14
N PHE A 198 -6.68 -9.27 11.72
CA PHE A 198 -5.79 -8.11 11.77
C PHE A 198 -6.09 -7.11 12.88
N LYS A 199 -7.26 -7.19 13.52
CA LYS A 199 -7.68 -6.40 14.68
C LYS A 199 -7.72 -4.88 14.48
N LYS A 200 -7.46 -4.41 13.27
CA LYS A 200 -7.33 -2.98 12.94
C LYS A 200 -8.01 -2.70 11.61
N ARG A 201 -8.73 -1.58 11.57
CA ARG A 201 -9.32 -1.03 10.35
C ARG A 201 -8.28 -0.29 9.53
N VAL A 202 -8.37 -0.40 8.20
CA VAL A 202 -7.58 0.43 7.30
C VAL A 202 -8.27 1.78 7.13
N LYS A 203 -7.49 2.87 7.12
CA LYS A 203 -7.99 4.20 6.82
C LYS A 203 -8.26 4.29 5.31
N LEU A 204 -9.39 4.86 4.96
CA LEU A 204 -9.80 5.06 3.58
C LEU A 204 -9.44 6.48 3.14
N TYR A 205 -9.17 6.65 1.85
CA TYR A 205 -9.09 7.97 1.26
C TYR A 205 -10.43 8.69 1.39
N PRO A 206 -10.47 9.95 1.86
CA PRO A 206 -11.72 10.70 2.00
C PRO A 206 -12.57 10.72 0.72
N GLU A 207 -11.93 10.83 -0.44
CA GLU A 207 -12.57 10.80 -1.77
C GLU A 207 -13.34 9.49 -2.04
N HIS A 208 -12.93 8.38 -1.42
CA HIS A 208 -13.57 7.07 -1.58
C HIS A 208 -14.74 6.84 -0.63
N ALA A 209 -14.93 7.67 0.40
CA ALA A 209 -15.83 7.38 1.52
C ALA A 209 -17.27 7.03 1.10
N ALA A 210 -17.86 7.78 0.16
CA ALA A 210 -19.23 7.51 -0.28
C ALA A 210 -19.34 6.25 -1.16
N ILE A 211 -18.33 5.98 -2.01
CA ILE A 211 -18.31 4.76 -2.83
C ILE A 211 -18.16 3.55 -1.92
N VAL A 212 -17.21 3.60 -0.97
CA VAL A 212 -17.01 2.54 0.03
C VAL A 212 -18.30 2.30 0.82
N ARG A 213 -19.00 3.34 1.27
CA ARG A 213 -20.30 3.20 1.95
C ARG A 213 -21.32 2.46 1.09
N SER A 214 -21.48 2.86 -0.17
CA SER A 214 -22.42 2.23 -1.11
C SER A 214 -22.09 0.76 -1.37
N VAL A 215 -20.82 0.49 -1.69
CA VAL A 215 -20.31 -0.85 -1.98
C VAL A 215 -20.37 -1.75 -0.75
N SER A 216 -20.11 -1.23 0.45
CA SER A 216 -20.17 -2.00 1.71
C SER A 216 -21.60 -2.41 2.06
N ARG A 217 -22.60 -1.53 1.84
CA ARG A 217 -24.02 -1.86 2.00
C ARG A 217 -24.44 -2.96 1.02
N TRP A 218 -24.03 -2.84 -0.23
CA TRP A 218 -24.27 -3.89 -1.23
C TRP A 218 -23.64 -5.21 -0.83
N GLN A 219 -22.41 -5.19 -0.31
CA GLN A 219 -21.71 -6.39 0.19
C GLN A 219 -22.45 -7.05 1.36
N ALA A 220 -23.00 -6.26 2.29
CA ALA A 220 -23.62 -6.78 3.51
C ALA A 220 -24.86 -7.65 3.25
N ILE A 221 -25.54 -7.45 2.11
CA ILE A 221 -26.72 -8.23 1.72
C ILE A 221 -26.41 -9.42 0.79
N GLN A 222 -25.15 -9.59 0.37
CA GLN A 222 -24.76 -10.72 -0.46
C GLN A 222 -24.52 -11.97 0.41
N LYS A 223 -25.05 -13.12 -0.03
CA LYS A 223 -24.78 -14.43 0.60
C LYS A 223 -23.29 -14.82 0.50
N SER A 224 -22.66 -14.48 -0.62
CA SER A 224 -21.23 -14.67 -0.84
C SER A 224 -20.71 -13.60 -1.79
N ILE A 225 -19.41 -13.31 -1.70
CA ILE A 225 -18.75 -12.33 -2.57
C ILE A 225 -17.48 -12.96 -3.09
N ASP A 226 -17.31 -12.88 -4.40
CA ASP A 226 -16.06 -13.17 -5.08
C ASP A 226 -15.46 -11.90 -5.68
N ALA A 227 -14.18 -11.96 -6.01
CA ALA A 227 -13.43 -10.83 -6.52
C ALA A 227 -14.05 -10.23 -7.79
N GLU A 228 -14.66 -11.03 -8.65
CA GLU A 228 -15.22 -10.59 -9.92
C GLU A 228 -16.50 -9.80 -9.74
N SER A 229 -17.51 -10.39 -9.12
CA SER A 229 -18.77 -9.70 -8.81
C SER A 229 -18.52 -8.41 -8.01
N PHE A 230 -17.57 -8.46 -7.08
CA PHE A 230 -17.21 -7.32 -6.27
C PHE A 230 -16.52 -6.20 -7.05
N THR A 231 -15.53 -6.55 -7.87
CA THR A 231 -14.80 -5.58 -8.71
C THR A 231 -15.73 -4.94 -9.73
N SER A 232 -16.59 -5.71 -10.38
CA SER A 232 -17.61 -5.20 -11.32
C SER A 232 -18.57 -4.22 -10.64
N LYS A 233 -18.98 -4.49 -9.40
CA LYS A 233 -19.81 -3.55 -8.62
C LYS A 233 -19.06 -2.25 -8.33
N ILE A 234 -17.78 -2.32 -7.95
CA ILE A 234 -16.96 -1.13 -7.70
C ILE A 234 -16.80 -0.32 -8.98
N ILE A 235 -16.38 -0.92 -10.09
CA ILE A 235 -16.24 -0.26 -11.41
C ILE A 235 -17.52 0.49 -11.76
N THR A 236 -18.67 -0.18 -11.67
CA THR A 236 -19.98 0.43 -11.98
C THR A 236 -20.29 1.61 -11.06
N THR A 237 -19.98 1.49 -9.77
CA THR A 237 -20.25 2.56 -8.79
C THR A 237 -19.32 3.76 -8.98
N VAL A 238 -18.05 3.52 -9.31
CA VAL A 238 -17.09 4.58 -9.63
C VAL A 238 -17.53 5.33 -10.89
N ARG A 239 -17.86 4.62 -11.98
CA ARG A 239 -18.29 5.22 -13.26
C ARG A 239 -19.57 6.06 -13.16
N ARG A 240 -20.51 5.67 -12.31
CA ARG A 240 -21.79 6.40 -12.14
C ARG A 240 -21.65 7.69 -11.35
N ARG A 241 -20.54 7.90 -10.64
CA ARG A 241 -20.40 9.05 -9.73
C ARG A 241 -19.90 10.26 -10.50
N LYS A 242 -20.82 11.18 -10.83
CA LYS A 242 -20.48 12.51 -11.37
C LYS A 242 -19.44 13.19 -10.48
N GLY A 243 -18.36 13.69 -11.07
CA GLY A 243 -17.28 14.40 -10.36
C GLY A 243 -16.17 13.53 -9.77
N PHE A 244 -16.19 12.20 -9.95
CA PHE A 244 -15.01 11.37 -9.70
C PHE A 244 -14.03 11.58 -10.85
N LYS A 245 -13.20 12.61 -10.74
CA LYS A 245 -12.20 12.96 -11.76
C LYS A 245 -11.25 11.79 -11.94
N LEU A 246 -11.18 11.30 -13.18
CA LEU A 246 -10.21 10.30 -13.63
C LEU A 246 -8.83 10.92 -13.91
N GLU A 247 -8.60 12.16 -13.45
CA GLU A 247 -7.44 13.00 -13.75
C GLU A 247 -6.21 12.65 -12.91
#